data_AF-A0A934HVN8-F1
#
_entry.id   AF-A0A934HVN8-F1
#
_cell.length_a   1.000
_cell.length_b   1.000
_cell.length_c   1.000
_cell.angle_alpha   90.00
_cell.angle_beta   90.00
_cell.angle_gamma   90.00
#
_symmetry.space_group_name_H-M   'P 1'
#
loop_
_entity.id
_entity.type
_entity.pdbx_description
1 polymer ?
#
loop_
_entity_poly.entity_id
_entity_poly.type
_entity_poly.pdbx_seq_one_letter_code
_entity_poly.pdbx_strand_id
1 'polypeptide(L)'
;MIYNEKNEYKYHHGHDHSHDGCEHSQEHVHGGHNHAHEVSTDCSCPSNLNKEEETLKILLGHWVEHNESHEEGFKEWIEKAKLMGKLQTAEFIQKAVGFMEEADEMLRKAKKNM
;
A
#
# COMPACT_ATOMS: atom_id res chain seq x y z
N MET A 1 -0.64 -17.34 -37.10
CA MET A 1 -0.95 -17.33 -35.65
C MET A 1 -1.28 -15.89 -35.32
N ILE A 2 -2.57 -15.64 -35.07
CA ILE A 2 -3.16 -14.30 -35.02
C ILE A 2 -2.83 -13.67 -33.66
N TYR A 3 -2.38 -12.42 -33.66
CA TYR A 3 -2.17 -11.59 -32.47
C TYR A 3 -3.46 -10.85 -32.09
N ASN A 4 -3.87 -10.97 -30.82
CA ASN A 4 -4.65 -10.08 -29.95
C ASN A 4 -5.12 -10.95 -28.75
N GLU A 5 -5.21 -10.55 -27.48
CA GLU A 5 -5.75 -9.34 -26.87
C GLU A 5 -5.47 -9.42 -25.34
N LYS A 6 -5.24 -8.28 -24.69
CA LYS A 6 -5.59 -7.94 -23.29
C LYS A 6 -5.52 -9.08 -22.24
N ASN A 7 -4.41 -9.18 -21.54
CA ASN A 7 -4.32 -10.00 -20.32
C ASN A 7 -4.77 -9.16 -19.12
N GLU A 8 -6.09 -9.06 -18.90
CA GLU A 8 -6.66 -8.60 -17.64
C GLU A 8 -6.47 -9.71 -16.59
N TYR A 9 -5.53 -9.53 -15.67
CA TYR A 9 -5.35 -10.47 -14.55
C TYR A 9 -6.46 -10.22 -13.52
N LYS A 10 -7.58 -10.92 -13.72
CA LYS A 10 -8.74 -10.90 -12.84
C LYS A 10 -8.42 -11.76 -11.61
N TYR A 11 -8.07 -11.13 -10.49
CA TYR A 11 -7.93 -11.84 -9.22
C TYR A 11 -9.31 -12.29 -8.75
N HIS A 12 -9.57 -13.58 -8.89
CA HIS A 12 -10.74 -14.25 -8.34
C HIS A 12 -10.55 -14.44 -6.83
N HIS A 13 -11.21 -13.62 -6.02
CA HIS A 13 -11.56 -14.01 -4.66
C HIS A 13 -13.00 -14.47 -4.66
N GLY A 14 -13.19 -15.79 -4.81
CA GLY A 14 -14.47 -16.44 -4.57
C GLY A 14 -14.77 -16.40 -3.08
N HIS A 15 -15.84 -15.70 -2.72
CA HIS A 15 -16.49 -15.90 -1.43
C HIS A 15 -17.92 -16.35 -1.72
N ASP A 16 -18.11 -17.67 -1.64
CA ASP A 16 -19.43 -18.31 -1.70
C ASP A 16 -20.14 -18.07 -0.37
N HIS A 17 -21.20 -17.28 -0.42
CA HIS A 17 -22.19 -17.21 0.64
C HIS A 17 -23.58 -17.40 0.04
N SER A 18 -23.96 -18.67 -0.12
CA SER A 18 -25.35 -19.08 -0.18
C SER A 18 -26.03 -18.78 1.16
N HIS A 19 -26.86 -17.74 1.23
CA HIS A 19 -27.75 -17.53 2.38
C HIS A 19 -29.21 -17.57 1.93
N ASP A 20 -29.81 -18.73 2.17
CA ASP A 20 -31.25 -18.93 2.26
C ASP A 20 -31.75 -18.18 3.52
N GLY A 21 -32.96 -17.62 3.44
CA GLY A 21 -33.43 -16.58 4.35
C GLY A 21 -33.44 -16.94 5.83
N CYS A 22 -33.21 -15.93 6.68
CA CYS A 22 -34.00 -15.61 7.90
C CYS A 22 -33.29 -14.55 8.76
N GLU A 23 -34.10 -13.79 9.48
CA GLU A 23 -33.79 -12.51 10.13
C GLU A 23 -32.70 -12.55 11.22
N HIS A 24 -31.73 -11.62 11.09
CA HIS A 24 -31.05 -11.00 12.22
C HIS A 24 -30.77 -9.53 11.89
N SER A 25 -31.43 -8.60 12.60
CA SER A 25 -31.11 -7.17 12.57
C SER A 25 -29.86 -6.91 13.41
N GLN A 26 -28.69 -7.21 12.84
CA GLN A 26 -27.41 -6.71 13.32
C GLN A 26 -26.70 -6.01 12.16
N GLU A 27 -26.80 -4.69 12.12
CA GLU A 27 -25.97 -3.86 11.26
C GLU A 27 -24.51 -4.02 11.70
N HIS A 28 -23.78 -4.92 11.04
CA HIS A 28 -22.33 -4.97 11.10
C HIS A 28 -21.75 -4.38 9.81
N VAL A 29 -21.40 -3.10 9.87
CA VAL A 29 -20.63 -2.41 8.83
C VAL A 29 -19.16 -2.84 8.97
N HIS A 30 -18.68 -3.65 8.04
CA HIS A 30 -17.27 -3.97 7.94
C HIS A 30 -16.49 -2.84 7.25
N GLY A 31 -15.97 -1.93 8.07
CA GLY A 31 -14.51 -1.67 8.12
C GLY A 31 -13.82 -1.14 6.86
N GLY A 32 -14.38 -0.12 6.21
CA GLY A 32 -13.64 0.78 5.32
C GLY A 32 -13.49 2.15 5.95
N HIS A 33 -12.64 2.30 6.97
CA HIS A 33 -12.35 3.62 7.54
C HIS A 33 -11.44 4.42 6.60
N ASN A 34 -12.05 5.01 5.57
CA ASN A 34 -11.59 6.29 5.05
C ASN A 34 -12.08 7.36 6.01
N HIS A 35 -11.20 7.84 6.90
CA HIS A 35 -11.51 9.04 7.65
C HIS A 35 -11.30 10.25 6.72
N ALA A 36 -12.36 10.61 5.99
CA ALA A 36 -12.50 11.96 5.48
C ALA A 36 -12.77 12.87 6.69
N HIS A 37 -11.76 13.64 7.10
CA HIS A 37 -11.92 14.62 8.18
C HIS A 37 -12.67 15.84 7.61
N GLU A 38 -14.00 15.81 7.68
CA GLU A 38 -14.83 16.99 7.45
C GLU A 38 -14.58 17.98 8.59
N VAL A 39 -13.68 18.92 8.34
CA VAL A 39 -13.40 20.03 9.23
C VAL A 39 -14.59 21.00 9.16
N SER A 40 -15.44 20.98 10.19
CA SER A 40 -16.33 22.10 10.45
C SER A 40 -15.47 23.32 10.75
N THR A 41 -15.23 24.13 9.72
CA THR A 41 -14.58 25.43 9.85
C THR A 41 -15.53 26.38 10.59
N ASP A 42 -15.48 26.35 11.92
CA ASP A 42 -15.80 27.51 12.74
C ASP A 42 -14.75 27.71 13.86
N CYS A 43 -13.74 28.49 13.47
CA CYS A 43 -13.04 29.53 14.22
C CYS A 43 -12.51 29.28 15.66
N SER A 44 -11.20 29.06 15.78
CA SER A 44 -10.20 30.02 16.30
C SER A 44 -8.84 29.33 16.40
N CYS A 45 -7.92 29.64 15.49
CA CYS A 45 -6.80 28.78 15.09
C CYS A 45 -5.44 29.16 15.71
N PRO A 46 -4.74 28.23 16.40
CA PRO A 46 -3.31 28.06 16.23
C PRO A 46 -3.08 27.30 14.91
N SER A 47 -2.73 28.05 13.86
CA SER A 47 -2.04 27.62 12.62
C SER A 47 -2.28 26.19 12.07
N ASN A 48 -2.99 26.09 10.94
CA ASN A 48 -3.19 24.88 10.12
C ASN A 48 -1.86 24.12 9.81
N LEU A 49 -0.74 24.84 9.80
CA LEU A 49 0.62 24.31 9.64
C LEU A 49 0.95 23.16 10.62
N ASN A 50 0.50 23.25 11.88
CA ASN A 50 0.82 22.21 12.87
C ASN A 50 0.12 20.87 12.56
N LYS A 51 -1.08 20.91 11.96
CA LYS A 51 -1.83 19.71 11.56
C LYS A 51 -1.21 19.03 10.34
N GLU A 52 -0.73 19.82 9.38
CA GLU A 52 -0.02 19.31 8.21
C GLU A 52 1.31 18.67 8.63
N GLU A 53 2.01 19.26 9.60
CA GLU A 53 3.26 18.74 10.17
C GLU A 53 3.04 17.37 10.87
N GLU A 54 2.03 17.27 11.74
CA GLU A 54 1.66 16.00 12.38
C GLU A 54 1.26 14.93 11.35
N THR A 55 0.50 15.33 10.33
CA THR A 55 0.09 14.42 9.24
C THR A 55 1.31 13.91 8.48
N LEU A 56 2.25 14.80 8.11
CA LEU A 56 3.46 14.42 7.40
C LEU A 56 4.32 13.44 8.22
N LYS A 57 4.43 13.65 9.54
CA LYS A 57 5.18 12.74 10.42
C LYS A 57 4.62 11.31 10.45
N ILE A 58 3.29 11.19 10.37
CA ILE A 58 2.60 9.89 10.26
C ILE A 58 2.88 9.27 8.89
N LEU A 59 2.68 10.04 7.81
CA LEU A 59 2.89 9.57 6.44
C LEU A 59 4.31 9.06 6.19
N LEU A 60 5.33 9.77 6.71
CA LEU A 60 6.73 9.33 6.59
C LEU A 60 7.00 7.98 7.25
N GLY A 61 6.29 7.64 8.34
CA GLY A 61 6.37 6.31 8.93
C GLY A 61 5.67 5.27 8.07
N HIS A 62 4.45 5.58 7.63
CA HIS A 62 3.63 4.68 6.83
C HIS A 62 4.29 4.31 5.49
N TRP A 63 4.94 5.26 4.82
CA TRP A 63 5.64 4.98 3.56
C TRP A 63 6.83 4.03 3.74
N VAL A 64 7.56 4.13 4.85
CA VAL A 64 8.65 3.18 5.17
C VAL A 64 8.09 1.78 5.39
N GLU A 65 7.04 1.64 6.21
CA GLU A 65 6.39 0.34 6.46
C GLU A 65 5.83 -0.28 5.17
N HIS A 66 5.27 0.55 4.28
CA HIS A 66 4.75 0.11 2.99
C HIS A 66 5.86 -0.34 2.03
N ASN A 67 6.97 0.39 1.99
CA ASN A 67 8.15 0.02 1.21
C ASN A 67 8.75 -1.30 1.71
N GLU A 68 8.96 -1.47 3.01
CA GLU A 68 9.44 -2.72 3.61
C GLU A 68 8.55 -3.91 3.20
N SER A 69 7.22 -3.75 3.21
CA SER A 69 6.28 -4.78 2.74
C SER A 69 6.43 -5.10 1.24
N HIS A 70 6.66 -4.09 0.40
CA HIS A 70 6.91 -4.29 -1.03
C HIS A 70 8.25 -4.99 -1.28
N GLU A 71 9.30 -4.66 -0.53
CA GLU A 71 10.60 -5.30 -0.64
C GLU A 71 10.52 -6.80 -0.37
N GLU A 72 9.77 -7.23 0.65
CA GLU A 72 9.56 -8.65 0.94
C GLU A 72 8.96 -9.37 -0.27
N GLY A 73 7.91 -8.81 -0.86
CA GLY A 73 7.30 -9.34 -2.09
C GLY A 73 8.28 -9.36 -3.27
N PHE A 74 9.10 -8.33 -3.43
CA PHE A 74 10.11 -8.27 -4.48
C PHE A 74 11.19 -9.32 -4.28
N LYS A 75 11.66 -9.52 -3.04
CA LYS A 75 12.66 -10.55 -2.67
C LYS A 75 12.15 -11.96 -3.04
N GLU A 76 10.88 -12.26 -2.81
CA GLU A 76 10.29 -13.52 -3.30
C GLU A 76 10.31 -13.65 -4.83
N TRP A 77 9.98 -12.57 -5.54
CA TRP A 77 9.92 -12.58 -7.01
C TRP A 77 11.29 -12.60 -7.67
N ILE A 78 12.33 -12.12 -7.00
CA ILE A 78 13.73 -12.31 -7.44
C ILE A 78 14.04 -13.80 -7.54
N GLU A 79 13.71 -14.57 -6.50
CA GLU A 79 13.95 -16.02 -6.50
C GLU A 79 13.10 -16.75 -7.54
N LYS A 80 11.80 -16.41 -7.64
CA LYS A 80 10.93 -16.95 -8.70
C LYS A 80 11.47 -16.62 -10.11
N ALA A 81 11.95 -15.40 -10.33
CA ALA A 81 12.53 -14.99 -11.62
C ALA A 81 13.81 -15.76 -11.96
N LYS A 82 14.69 -16.01 -10.97
CA LYS A 82 15.87 -16.87 -11.15
C LYS A 82 15.48 -18.29 -11.54
N LEU A 83 14.48 -18.88 -10.87
CA LEU A 83 13.97 -20.23 -11.19
C LEU A 83 13.37 -20.31 -12.61
N MET A 84 12.78 -19.21 -13.10
CA MET A 84 12.28 -19.09 -14.48
C MET A 84 13.37 -18.81 -15.52
N GLY A 85 14.65 -18.76 -15.13
CA GLY A 85 15.77 -18.40 -16.02
C GLY A 85 15.76 -16.93 -16.45
N LYS A 86 14.96 -16.07 -15.80
CA LYS A 86 14.84 -14.63 -16.10
C LYS A 86 15.86 -13.83 -15.29
N LEU A 87 17.15 -14.13 -15.49
CA LEU A 87 18.23 -13.57 -14.67
C LEU A 87 18.29 -12.04 -14.72
N GLN A 88 18.13 -11.44 -15.91
CA GLN A 88 18.14 -9.98 -16.05
C GLN A 88 16.93 -9.32 -15.36
N THR A 89 15.76 -9.96 -15.40
CA THR A 89 14.59 -9.49 -14.65
C THR A 89 14.84 -9.56 -13.15
N ALA A 90 15.41 -10.66 -12.65
CA ALA A 90 15.78 -10.79 -11.24
C ALA A 90 16.78 -9.70 -10.81
N GLU A 91 17.76 -9.38 -11.65
CA GLU A 91 18.74 -8.30 -11.40
C GLU A 91 18.07 -6.93 -11.30
N PHE A 92 17.12 -6.62 -12.19
CA PHE A 92 16.41 -5.34 -12.13
C PHE A 92 15.48 -5.24 -10.92
N ILE A 93 14.80 -6.32 -10.54
CA ILE A 93 13.99 -6.34 -9.31
C ILE A 93 14.90 -6.17 -8.08
N GLN A 94 16.08 -6.80 -8.07
CA GLN A 94 17.06 -6.61 -7.00
C GLN A 94 17.54 -5.17 -6.88
N LYS A 95 17.77 -4.48 -8.01
CA LYS A 95 18.07 -3.04 -8.00
C LYS A 95 16.91 -2.20 -7.48
N ALA A 96 15.67 -2.56 -7.82
CA ALA A 96 14.49 -1.88 -7.31
C ALA A 96 14.37 -2.00 -5.78
N VAL A 97 14.69 -3.17 -5.21
CA VAL A 97 14.81 -3.34 -3.75
C VAL A 97 15.86 -2.40 -3.17
N GLY A 98 17.06 -2.34 -3.76
CA GLY A 98 18.11 -1.44 -3.26
C GLY A 98 17.69 0.05 -3.28
N PHE A 99 17.00 0.50 -4.33
CA PHE A 99 16.48 1.87 -4.39
C PHE A 99 15.36 2.13 -3.37
N MET A 100 14.58 1.10 -3.01
CA MET A 100 13.56 1.19 -1.98
C MET A 100 14.19 1.34 -0.59
N GLU A 101 15.24 0.56 -0.31
CA GLU A 101 16.03 0.67 0.93
C GLU A 101 16.66 2.07 1.07
N GLU A 102 17.19 2.64 -0.03
CA GLU A 102 17.71 4.02 -0.08
C GLU A 102 16.59 5.07 0.16
N ALA A 103 15.42 4.87 -0.42
CA ALA A 103 14.27 5.73 -0.19
C ALA A 103 13.85 5.71 1.29
N ASP A 104 13.79 4.54 1.89
CA ASP A 104 13.45 4.37 3.31
C ASP A 104 14.46 5.05 4.23
N GLU A 105 15.75 4.98 3.92
CA GLU A 105 16.76 5.72 4.66
C GLU A 105 16.47 7.23 4.63
N MET A 106 16.16 7.77 3.46
CA MET A 106 15.85 9.19 3.30
C MET A 106 14.53 9.59 3.98
N LEU A 107 13.51 8.74 3.94
CA LEU A 107 12.23 8.97 4.64
C LEU A 107 12.41 8.95 6.16
N ARG A 108 13.20 8.01 6.70
CA ARG A 108 13.55 7.99 8.13
C ARG A 108 14.35 9.23 8.52
N LYS A 109 15.25 9.72 7.66
CA LYS A 109 15.97 10.99 7.87
C LYS A 109 15.01 12.18 7.84
N ALA A 110 14.09 12.26 6.89
CA ALA A 110 13.08 13.31 6.84
C ALA A 110 12.26 13.35 8.15
N LYS A 111 11.80 12.18 8.62
CA LYS A 111 11.01 12.07 9.86
C LYS A 111 11.78 12.52 11.11
N LYS A 112 13.11 12.38 11.13
CA LYS A 112 13.98 12.85 12.23
C LYS A 112 14.23 14.35 12.23
N ASN A 113 14.01 15.03 11.09
CA ASN A 113 14.22 16.46 10.92
C ASN A 113 12.88 17.25 10.92
N MET A 114 11.80 16.58 11.33
CA MET A 114 10.53 17.19 11.68
C MET A 114 10.46 17.37 13.19
#